data_AF-W7J670-F1
#
_entry.id   AF-W7J670-F1
#
_cell.length_a   1.000
_cell.length_b   1.000
_cell.length_c   1.000
_cell.angle_alpha   90.00
_cell.angle_beta   90.00
_cell.angle_gamma   90.00
#
_symmetry.space_group_name_H-M   'P 1'
#
loop_
_entity.id
_entity.type
_entity.pdbx_description
1 polymer ?
#
loop_
_entity_poly.entity_id
_entity_poly.type
_entity_poly.pdbx_seq_one_letter_code
_entity_poly.pdbx_strand_id
1 'polypeptide(L)' 'MRDNAYTMLYLADAQIKLRQIDDAATITGTVAEATAQNGSVRLLERLRTTRATLGPWADTAAVRELDQRLLP' A
#
# COMPACT_ATOMS: atom_id res chain seq x y z
N MET A 1 6.82 16.24 -0.55
CA MET A 1 5.77 15.19 -0.44
C MET A 1 6.28 13.75 -0.65
N ARG A 2 7.47 13.52 -1.22
CA ARG A 2 8.05 12.18 -1.41
C ARG A 2 8.39 11.45 -0.10
N ASP A 3 8.91 12.17 0.89
CA ASP A 3 9.28 11.59 2.19
C ASP A 3 8.07 11.11 3.00
N ASN A 4 6.92 11.78 2.85
CA ASN A 4 5.67 11.39 3.50
C ASN A 4 5.18 10.01 2.99
N ALA A 5 5.27 9.76 1.68
CA ALA A 5 4.88 8.49 1.09
C ALA A 5 5.71 7.30 1.60
N TYR A 6 7.02 7.51 1.86
CA TYR A 6 7.86 6.48 2.49
C TYR A 6 7.42 6.21 3.93
N THR A 7 7.20 7.25 4.73
CA THR A 7 6.70 7.11 6.12
C THR A 7 5.37 6.36 6.17
N MET A 8 4.46 6.65 5.23
CA MET A 8 3.19 5.96 5.12
C MET A 8 3.37 4.46 4.78
N LEU A 9 4.29 4.10 3.89
CA LEU A 9 4.56 2.67 3.60
C LEU A 9 5.21 1.94 4.79
N TYR A 10 6.00 2.64 5.61
CA TYR A 10 6.48 2.07 6.87
C TYR A 10 5.33 1.85 7.86
N LEU A 11 4.39 2.78 7.95
CA LEU A 11 3.21 2.64 8.78
C LEU A 11 2.32 1.47 8.32
N ALA A 12 2.09 1.33 7.02
CA ALA A 12 1.35 0.19 6.47
C ALA A 12 2.00 -1.15 6.85
N ASP A 13 3.33 -1.27 6.73
CA ASP A 13 4.06 -2.48 7.14
C ASP A 13 3.93 -2.77 8.64
N ALA A 14 3.95 -1.74 9.48
CA ALA A 14 3.70 -1.88 10.91
C ALA A 14 2.28 -2.38 11.21
N GLN A 15 1.28 -1.88 10.49
CA GLN A 15 -0.10 -2.32 10.65
C GLN A 15 -0.36 -3.75 10.15
N ILE A 16 0.32 -4.19 9.09
CA ILE A 16 0.31 -5.60 8.67
C ILE A 16 0.82 -6.49 9.82
N LYS A 17 1.91 -6.10 10.48
CA LYS A 17 2.46 -6.84 11.63
C LYS A 17 1.53 -6.88 12.83
N LEU A 18 0.72 -5.83 13.03
CA LEU A 18 -0.33 -5.76 14.04
C LEU A 18 -1.64 -6.44 13.62
N ARG A 19 -1.71 -7.02 12.42
CA ARG A 19 -2.92 -7.59 11.80
C ARG A 19 -4.07 -6.58 11.62
N GLN A 20 -3.74 -5.31 11.56
CA GLN A 20 -4.66 -4.23 11.18
C GLN A 20 -4.68 -4.12 9.65
N ILE A 21 -5.27 -5.13 9.00
CA ILE A 21 -5.19 -5.29 7.54
C ILE A 21 -5.95 -4.20 6.79
N ASP A 22 -7.11 -3.78 7.31
CA ASP A 22 -7.94 -2.76 6.66
C ASP A 22 -7.23 -1.40 6.61
N ASP A 23 -6.61 -1.01 7.73
CA ASP A 23 -5.84 0.22 7.80
C ASP A 23 -4.59 0.14 6.91
N ALA A 24 -3.88 -1.00 6.93
CA ALA A 24 -2.72 -1.21 6.07
C ALA A 24 -3.08 -1.12 4.58
N ALA A 25 -4.21 -1.69 4.17
CA ALA A 25 -4.70 -1.61 2.80
C ALA A 25 -5.07 -0.17 2.41
N THR A 26 -5.75 0.56 3.30
CA THR A 26 -6.15 1.97 3.11
C THR A 26 -4.93 2.88 2.91
N ILE A 27 -3.91 2.73 3.77
CA ILE A 27 -2.67 3.51 3.68
C ILE A 27 -1.93 3.18 2.37
N THR A 28 -1.85 1.89 2.02
CA THR A 28 -1.20 1.43 0.78
C THR A 28 -1.88 2.02 -0.46
N GLY A 29 -3.21 2.08 -0.49
CA GLY A 29 -3.98 2.70 -1.58
C GLY A 29 -3.71 4.20 -1.72
N THR A 30 -3.69 4.92 -0.59
CA THR A 30 -3.37 6.36 -0.57
C THR A 30 -1.96 6.64 -1.13
N VAL A 31 -0.98 5.80 -0.77
CA VAL A 31 0.38 5.93 -1.32
C VAL A 31 0.43 5.60 -2.80
N ALA A 32 -0.37 4.64 -3.28
CA ALA A 32 -0.42 4.29 -4.69
C ALA A 32 -0.88 5.46 -5.57
N GLU A 33 -1.95 6.15 -5.17
CA GLU A 33 -2.45 7.34 -5.87
C GLU A 33 -1.38 8.44 -5.91
N ALA A 34 -0.72 8.70 -4.78
CA ALA A 34 0.37 9.67 -4.72
C ALA A 34 1.58 9.24 -5.56
N THR A 35 1.86 7.95 -5.67
CA THR A 35 2.99 7.41 -6.45
C THR A 35 2.72 7.53 -7.96
N ALA A 36 1.49 7.26 -8.39
CA ALA A 36 1.07 7.40 -9.79
C ALA A 36 1.28 8.84 -10.30
N GLN A 37 1.04 9.84 -9.46
CA GLN A 37 1.22 11.25 -9.81
C GLN A 37 2.69 11.69 -9.86
N ASN A 38 3.57 11.07 -9.06
CA ASN A 38 4.96 11.52 -8.89
C ASN A 38 5.97 10.73 -9.73
N GLY A 39 5.58 9.63 -10.37
CA GLY A 39 6.44 8.84 -11.28
C GLY A 39 7.67 8.20 -10.61
N SER A 40 7.65 8.03 -9.29
CA SER A 40 8.83 7.61 -8.52
C SER A 40 9.03 6.09 -8.57
N VAL A 41 9.97 5.62 -9.40
CA VAL A 41 10.28 4.18 -9.56
C VAL A 41 10.57 3.48 -8.22
N ARG A 42 11.44 4.03 -7.38
CA ARG A 42 11.77 3.43 -6.07
C ARG A 42 10.58 3.34 -5.11
N LEU A 43 9.63 4.28 -5.23
CA LEU A 43 8.43 4.28 -4.40
C LEU A 43 7.44 3.23 -4.90
N LEU A 44 7.34 3.08 -6.23
CA LEU A 44 6.55 2.04 -6.87
C LEU A 44 7.05 0.64 -6.51
N GLU A 45 8.37 0.42 -6.49
CA GLU A 45 8.97 -0.84 -6.03
C GLU A 45 8.59 -1.13 -4.57
N ARG A 46 8.72 -0.15 -3.68
CA ARG A 46 8.36 -0.31 -2.27
C ARG A 46 6.87 -0.61 -2.10
N LEU A 47 6.02 0.10 -2.83
CA LEU A 47 4.57 -0.13 -2.85
C LEU A 47 4.24 -1.56 -3.29
N ARG A 48 4.89 -2.08 -4.33
CA ARG A 48 4.73 -3.47 -4.79
C ARG A 48 5.15 -4.46 -3.71
N THR A 49 6.26 -4.21 -3.00
CA THR A 49 6.67 -5.05 -1.87
C THR A 49 5.63 -5.05 -0.75
N THR A 50 5.12 -3.88 -0.35
CA THR A 50 4.06 -3.77 0.68
C THR A 50 2.76 -4.43 0.22
N ARG A 51 2.40 -4.33 -1.06
CA ARG A 51 1.25 -5.05 -1.59
C ARG A 51 1.48 -6.56 -1.56
N ALA A 52 2.67 -7.05 -1.88
CA ALA A 52 2.99 -8.48 -1.82
C ALA A 52 2.89 -9.04 -0.39
N THR A 53 3.25 -8.26 0.63
CA THR A 53 3.11 -8.70 2.04
C THR A 53 1.65 -8.82 2.47
N LEU A 54 0.72 -8.10 1.84
CA LEU A 54 -0.73 -8.28 2.02
C LEU A 54 -1.28 -9.56 1.33
N GLY A 55 -0.46 -10.29 0.57
CA GLY A 55 -0.84 -11.50 -0.17
C GLY A 55 -1.65 -12.54 0.63
N PRO A 56 -1.29 -12.88 1.89
CA PRO A 56 -2.07 -13.82 2.70
C PRO A 56 -3.51 -13.38 2.99
N TRP A 57 -3.83 -12.10 2.80
CA TRP A 57 -5.16 -11.52 3.03
C TRP A 57 -5.84 -11.09 1.73
N ALA A 58 -5.42 -11.61 0.58
CA ALA A 58 -5.99 -11.28 -0.74
C ALA A 58 -7.53 -11.47 -0.81
N ASP A 59 -8.09 -12.35 0.01
CA ASP A 59 -9.54 -12.59 0.05
C ASP A 59 -10.34 -11.63 0.96
N THR A 60 -9.66 -10.77 1.71
CA THR A 60 -10.32 -9.76 2.54
C THR A 60 -10.89 -8.63 1.67
N ALA A 61 -12.01 -8.05 2.12
CA ALA A 61 -12.64 -6.95 1.40
C ALA A 61 -11.68 -5.77 1.18
N ALA A 62 -10.90 -5.39 2.20
CA ALA A 62 -9.98 -4.27 2.11
C ALA A 62 -8.84 -4.50 1.09
N VAL A 63 -8.27 -5.71 1.01
CA VAL A 63 -7.22 -6.00 0.03
C VAL A 63 -7.79 -6.11 -1.39
N ARG A 64 -9.01 -6.60 -1.55
CA ARG A 64 -9.71 -6.61 -2.85
C ARG A 64 -10.02 -5.19 -3.34
N GLU A 65 -10.48 -4.32 -2.46
CA GLU A 65 -10.72 -2.90 -2.79
C GLU A 65 -9.42 -2.19 -3.15
N LEU A 66 -8.34 -2.45 -2.39
CA LEU A 66 -7.00 -1.98 -2.74
C LEU A 66 -6.60 -2.43 -4.15
N ASP A 67 -6.78 -3.70 -4.50
CA ASP A 67 -6.46 -4.20 -5.84
C ASP A 67 -7.26 -3.49 -6.94
N GLN A 68 -8.55 -3.27 -6.71
CA GLN A 68 -9.39 -2.52 -7.66
C GLN A 68 -8.87 -1.10 -7.87
N ARG A 69 -8.39 -0.44 -6.82
CA ARG A 69 -7.79 0.91 -6.90
C ARG A 69 -6.40 0.93 -7.54
N LEU A 70 -5.70 -0.20 -7.56
CA LEU A 70 -4.37 -0.35 -8.16
C LEU A 70 -4.41 -0.73 -9.64
N LEU A 71 -5.56 -1.18 -10.15
CA LEU A 71 -5.76 -1.45 -11.57
C LEU A 71 -5.79 -0.12 -12.36
N PRO A 72 -5.14 -0.06 -13.54
CA PRO A 72 -5.21 1.10 -14.43
C PRO A 72 -6.59 1.30 -15.05
#